data_AF-A0A9D5GSH3-F1
#
_entry.id   AF-A0A9D5GSH3-F1
#
_cell.length_a   1.000
_cell.length_b   1.000
_cell.length_c   1.000
_cell.angle_alpha   90.00
_cell.angle_beta   90.00
_cell.angle_gamma   90.00
#
_symmetry.space_group_name_H-M   'P 1'
#
loop_
_entity.id
_entity.type
_entity.pdbx_description
1 polymer ?
#
loop_
_entity_poly.entity_id
_entity_poly.type
_entity_poly.pdbx_seq_one_letter_code
_entity_poly.pdbx_strand_id
1 'polypeptide(L)'
;MILFGTVPKTEHFEQVINAGDIRWSLPKVVYHLEDLRVDMSYPNYYISRLASKFVKVCLQGIGGDELFGGYPWRYYRVFDLISQQDFFKQYYGFWQRLVPDKDKKDIFVSGVFNQIDLNEPREIFDRIFKFNPLLKYDRPEDHIQNSLYFEVKTFLNGLLIMGDKLSMANGLEERFPFLDNDLVNFTQKIPVKHKLGNLTNKIERINENETKNKKTLSYEKYDDGKNVLRQAMKELIPKTIINRQKQGFSAPDESWYLGENAKYVKELLLRNNTASSNYINPDYIKKIIDEHINNHINHRLLIWSFLSFEWWCKIFLNSRKIE
;
A
#
# COMPACT_ATOMS: atom_id res chain seq x y z
N MET A 1 -33.65 -5.37 3.49
CA MET A 1 -33.98 -6.46 2.54
C MET A 1 -32.97 -7.58 2.77
N ILE A 2 -33.40 -8.69 3.40
CA ILE A 2 -32.51 -9.81 3.75
C ILE A 2 -32.37 -10.71 2.51
N LEU A 3 -31.21 -10.68 1.86
CA LEU A 3 -30.89 -11.59 0.75
C LEU A 3 -30.27 -12.87 1.32
N PHE A 4 -31.03 -13.96 1.26
CA PHE A 4 -30.53 -15.30 1.56
C PHE A 4 -29.62 -15.78 0.41
N GLY A 5 -28.37 -16.06 0.77
CA GLY A 5 -27.34 -16.63 -0.10
C GLY A 5 -26.01 -16.65 0.66
N THR A 6 -25.91 -17.54 1.67
CA THR A 6 -24.71 -17.88 2.46
C THR A 6 -23.70 -16.73 2.69
N VAL A 7 -24.20 -15.59 3.17
CA VAL A 7 -23.38 -14.65 3.93
C VAL A 7 -23.49 -15.12 5.39
N PRO A 8 -22.39 -15.23 6.16
CA PRO A 8 -22.50 -15.54 7.58
C PRO A 8 -23.53 -14.59 8.22
N LYS A 9 -24.36 -15.11 9.13
CA LYS A 9 -25.31 -14.28 9.89
C LYS A 9 -24.50 -13.31 10.75
N THR A 10 -24.25 -12.11 10.23
CA THR A 10 -23.50 -11.06 10.91
C THR A 10 -24.38 -9.84 11.10
N GLU A 11 -24.13 -9.11 12.19
CA GLU A 11 -24.57 -7.74 12.29
C GLU A 11 -23.58 -6.87 11.50
N HIS A 12 -24.08 -6.16 10.50
CA HIS A 12 -23.26 -5.36 9.59
C HIS A 12 -23.32 -3.88 9.97
N PHE A 13 -22.15 -3.26 10.08
CA PHE A 13 -21.99 -1.84 10.36
C PHE A 13 -21.15 -1.20 9.25
N GLU A 14 -21.56 -0.01 8.81
CA GLU A 14 -20.90 0.73 7.73
C GLU A 14 -20.34 2.06 8.24
N GLN A 15 -19.10 2.38 7.84
CA GLN A 15 -18.48 3.68 8.07
C GLN A 15 -18.32 4.39 6.74
N VAL A 16 -19.04 5.50 6.56
CA VAL A 16 -18.85 6.40 5.42
C VAL A 16 -17.75 7.39 5.76
N ILE A 17 -16.77 7.56 4.87
CA ILE A 17 -15.68 8.53 4.99
C ILE A 17 -15.86 9.60 3.91
N ASN A 18 -15.75 10.86 4.31
CA ASN A 18 -15.84 12.03 3.46
C ASN A 18 -14.48 12.73 3.33
N ALA A 19 -14.34 13.60 2.33
CA ALA A 19 -13.08 14.31 2.10
C ALA A 19 -12.55 15.03 3.35
N GLY A 20 -13.43 15.74 4.08
CA GLY A 20 -13.05 16.50 5.28
C GLY A 20 -12.49 15.67 6.43
N ASP A 21 -12.73 14.36 6.44
CA ASP A 21 -12.31 13.45 7.50
C ASP A 21 -10.78 13.36 7.62
N ILE A 22 -10.05 13.56 6.51
CA ILE A 22 -8.58 13.52 6.51
C ILE A 22 -7.98 14.62 7.40
N ARG A 23 -8.57 15.82 7.40
CA ARG A 23 -8.06 16.96 8.18
C ARG A 23 -8.14 16.69 9.67
N TRP A 24 -9.16 15.96 10.11
CA TRP A 24 -9.34 15.58 11.49
C TRP A 24 -8.50 14.36 11.88
N SER A 25 -8.42 13.34 11.02
CA SER A 25 -7.77 12.07 11.37
C SER A 25 -6.26 12.09 11.17
N LEU A 26 -5.74 12.78 10.16
CA LEU A 26 -4.34 12.70 9.78
C LEU A 26 -3.35 12.99 10.93
N PRO A 27 -3.53 14.01 11.79
CA PRO A 27 -2.63 14.24 12.92
C PRO A 27 -2.58 13.04 13.87
N LYS A 28 -3.75 12.46 14.20
CA LYS A 28 -3.88 11.31 15.09
C LYS A 28 -3.26 10.06 14.46
N VAL A 29 -3.51 9.83 13.18
CA VAL A 29 -2.92 8.73 12.41
C VAL A 29 -1.40 8.83 12.42
N VAL A 30 -0.83 9.99 12.12
CA VAL A 30 0.63 10.20 12.13
C VAL A 30 1.23 9.99 13.52
N TYR A 31 0.55 10.46 14.56
CA TYR A 31 1.01 10.26 15.94
C TYR A 31 1.00 8.81 16.38
N HIS A 32 -0.08 8.09 16.11
CA HIS A 32 -0.14 6.68 16.49
C HIS A 32 0.78 5.82 15.65
N LEU A 33 1.00 6.15 14.37
CA LEU A 33 1.94 5.42 13.52
C LEU A 33 3.40 5.69 13.90
N GLU A 34 3.74 6.94 14.24
CA GLU A 34 5.10 7.42 14.53
C GLU A 34 6.10 7.30 13.36
N ASP A 35 5.69 6.63 12.28
CA ASP A 35 6.48 6.19 11.15
C ASP A 35 5.89 6.73 9.85
N LEU A 36 6.76 7.07 8.89
CA LEU A 36 6.37 7.67 7.62
C LEU A 36 6.00 6.58 6.62
N ARG A 37 4.79 6.67 6.06
CA ARG A 37 4.27 5.63 5.16
C ARG A 37 3.58 6.20 3.95
N VAL A 38 3.77 5.53 2.82
CA VAL A 38 3.19 5.89 1.53
C VAL A 38 1.72 5.51 1.44
N ASP A 39 1.30 4.48 2.18
CA ASP A 39 -0.06 3.96 2.11
C ASP A 39 -1.03 4.80 2.98
N MET A 40 -2.20 5.09 2.42
CA MET A 40 -3.20 5.97 3.02
C MET A 40 -3.95 5.19 4.08
N SER A 41 -3.48 5.31 5.32
CA SER A 41 -3.88 4.43 6.42
C SER A 41 -5.06 4.93 7.25
N TYR A 42 -5.51 6.17 7.05
CA TYR A 42 -6.62 6.75 7.81
C TYR A 42 -7.96 5.99 7.72
N PRO A 43 -8.32 5.27 6.62
CA PRO A 43 -9.51 4.43 6.64
C PRO A 43 -9.42 3.29 7.67
N ASN A 44 -8.22 2.74 7.90
CA ASN A 44 -7.99 1.72 8.94
C ASN A 44 -8.24 2.30 10.34
N TYR A 45 -7.83 3.54 10.58
CA TYR A 45 -8.13 4.23 11.83
C TYR A 45 -9.64 4.41 12.06
N TYR A 46 -10.38 4.80 11.02
CA TYR A 46 -11.84 4.97 11.12
C TYR A 46 -12.59 3.66 11.34
N ILE A 47 -12.25 2.59 10.62
CA ILE A 47 -12.92 1.30 10.78
C ILE A 47 -12.60 0.68 12.15
N SER A 48 -11.36 0.79 12.63
CA SER A 48 -10.99 0.33 13.97
C SER A 48 -11.71 1.12 15.06
N ARG A 49 -11.86 2.44 14.90
CA ARG A 49 -12.66 3.29 15.80
C ARG A 49 -14.14 2.89 15.82
N LEU A 50 -14.71 2.46 14.69
CA LEU A 50 -16.09 1.97 14.64
C LEU A 50 -16.20 0.62 15.35
N ALA A 51 -15.34 -0.34 15.00
CA ALA A 51 -15.37 -1.69 15.55
C ALA A 51 -15.15 -1.71 17.07
N SER A 52 -14.26 -0.85 17.60
CA SER A 52 -13.94 -0.83 19.04
C SER A 52 -15.09 -0.41 19.96
N LYS A 53 -16.16 0.16 19.39
CA LYS A 53 -17.43 0.45 20.09
C LYS A 53 -18.24 -0.80 20.40
N PHE A 54 -18.03 -1.88 19.65
CA PHE A 54 -18.83 -3.11 19.74
C PHE A 54 -18.01 -4.30 20.24
N VAL A 55 -16.72 -4.39 19.86
CA VAL A 55 -15.85 -5.52 20.18
C VAL A 55 -14.46 -5.05 20.62
N LYS A 56 -13.70 -5.95 21.25
CA LYS A 56 -12.28 -5.72 21.62
C LYS A 56 -11.30 -6.53 20.79
N VAL A 57 -11.78 -7.51 20.04
CA VAL A 57 -10.97 -8.35 19.15
C VAL A 57 -11.66 -8.43 17.79
N CYS A 58 -10.92 -8.27 16.70
CA CYS A 58 -11.42 -8.47 15.34
C CYS A 58 -10.48 -9.38 14.52
N LEU A 59 -11.06 -10.09 13.55
CA LEU A 59 -10.30 -10.90 12.60
C LEU A 59 -10.11 -10.12 11.30
N GLN A 60 -8.88 -10.12 10.77
CA GLN A 60 -8.54 -9.45 9.51
C GLN A 60 -8.01 -10.42 8.45
N GLY A 61 -8.18 -10.02 7.19
CA GLY A 61 -7.74 -10.77 6.01
C GLY A 61 -6.30 -10.50 5.56
N ILE A 62 -5.50 -9.76 6.33
CA ILE A 62 -4.08 -9.48 6.02
C ILE A 62 -3.31 -10.80 5.90
N GLY A 63 -2.40 -10.90 4.91
CA GLY A 63 -1.69 -12.13 4.55
C GLY A 63 -2.37 -12.91 3.43
N GLY A 64 -3.68 -12.71 3.21
CA GLY A 64 -4.41 -13.37 2.13
C GLY A 64 -3.95 -12.97 0.73
N ASP A 65 -3.45 -11.74 0.55
CA ASP A 65 -2.85 -11.30 -0.71
C ASP A 65 -1.40 -11.76 -0.84
N GLU A 66 -0.59 -11.53 0.19
CA GLU A 66 0.86 -11.73 0.17
C GLU A 66 1.23 -13.22 0.10
N LEU A 67 0.43 -14.13 0.69
CA LEU A 67 0.68 -15.57 0.65
C LEU A 67 0.16 -16.25 -0.63
N PHE A 68 -0.95 -15.76 -1.19
CA PHE A 68 -1.68 -16.41 -2.28
C PHE A 68 -1.59 -15.70 -3.63
N GLY A 69 -0.73 -14.68 -3.77
CA GLY A 69 -0.54 -13.97 -5.02
C GLY A 69 -1.71 -13.06 -5.38
N GLY A 70 -2.08 -12.19 -4.45
CA GLY A 70 -3.21 -11.28 -4.59
C GLY A 70 -2.95 -9.99 -5.38
N TYR A 71 -1.69 -9.75 -5.76
CA TYR A 71 -1.30 -8.63 -6.61
C TYR A 71 -0.65 -9.10 -7.93
N PRO A 72 -1.37 -9.81 -8.83
CA PRO A 72 -0.79 -10.37 -10.07
C PRO A 72 0.07 -9.40 -10.88
N TRP A 73 -0.32 -8.12 -10.91
CA TRP A 73 0.40 -7.05 -11.61
C TRP A 73 1.81 -6.77 -11.10
N ARG A 74 2.11 -7.14 -9.86
CA ARG A 74 3.44 -7.02 -9.28
C ARG A 74 4.37 -8.15 -9.73
N TYR A 75 3.80 -9.30 -10.08
CA TYR A 75 4.55 -10.52 -10.36
C TYR A 75 4.78 -10.75 -11.86
N TYR A 76 3.83 -10.40 -12.75
CA TYR A 76 4.04 -10.68 -14.18
C TYR A 76 5.04 -9.73 -14.85
N ARG A 77 5.40 -8.62 -14.22
CA ARG A 77 6.48 -7.74 -14.72
C ARG A 77 7.86 -8.40 -14.69
N VAL A 78 8.03 -9.42 -13.87
CA VAL A 78 9.30 -10.14 -13.68
C VAL A 78 9.20 -11.58 -14.18
N PHE A 79 8.13 -11.92 -14.91
CA PHE A 79 7.91 -13.25 -15.48
C PHE A 79 8.62 -13.39 -16.82
N ASP A 80 9.94 -13.27 -16.80
CA ASP A 80 10.80 -13.57 -17.94
C ASP A 80 12.00 -14.39 -17.45
N LEU A 81 12.59 -15.22 -18.32
CA LEU A 81 13.86 -15.89 -18.05
C LEU A 81 15.00 -14.86 -18.07
N ILE A 82 15.19 -14.18 -16.95
CA ILE A 82 16.20 -13.12 -16.78
C ILE A 82 17.23 -13.53 -15.73
N SER A 83 18.42 -12.92 -15.81
CA SER A 83 19.45 -13.09 -14.80
C SER A 83 18.98 -12.57 -13.43
N GLN A 84 19.59 -13.04 -12.34
CA GLN A 84 19.34 -12.52 -11.00
C GLN A 84 19.52 -10.99 -10.92
N GLN A 85 20.56 -10.46 -11.57
CA GLN A 85 20.84 -9.02 -11.56
C GLN A 85 19.76 -8.22 -12.29
N ASP A 86 19.28 -8.74 -13.42
CA ASP A 86 18.19 -8.13 -14.18
C ASP A 86 16.87 -8.20 -13.39
N PHE A 87 16.60 -9.31 -12.71
CA PHE A 87 15.47 -9.44 -11.81
C PHE A 87 15.50 -8.37 -10.72
N PHE A 88 16.62 -8.21 -10.01
CA PHE A 88 16.76 -7.17 -8.97
C PHE A 88 16.57 -5.77 -9.54
N LYS A 89 17.16 -5.47 -10.70
CA LYS A 89 17.04 -4.16 -11.35
C LYS A 89 15.58 -3.85 -11.72
N GLN A 90 14.90 -4.79 -12.38
CA GLN A 90 13.51 -4.59 -12.80
C GLN A 90 12.55 -4.49 -11.62
N TYR A 91 12.71 -5.37 -10.63
CA TYR A 91 11.84 -5.41 -9.46
C TYR A 91 12.08 -4.21 -8.54
N TYR A 92 13.32 -3.77 -8.34
CA TYR A 92 13.61 -2.53 -7.60
C TYR A 92 12.94 -1.31 -8.26
N GLY A 93 13.06 -1.19 -9.58
CA GLY A 93 12.42 -0.10 -10.33
C GLY A 93 10.90 -0.08 -10.20
N PHE A 94 10.25 -1.22 -9.94
CA PHE A 94 8.82 -1.28 -9.64
C PHE A 94 8.47 -0.68 -8.26
N TRP A 95 9.34 -0.85 -7.27
CA TRP A 95 9.12 -0.35 -5.91
C TRP A 95 9.49 1.14 -5.72
N GLN A 96 10.14 1.76 -6.71
CA GLN A 96 10.36 3.22 -6.76
C GLN A 96 9.08 3.96 -7.17
N ARG A 97 8.16 4.16 -6.20
CA ARG A 97 6.79 4.64 -6.46
C ARG A 97 6.58 6.15 -6.37
N LEU A 98 7.37 6.83 -5.54
CA LEU A 98 7.14 8.24 -5.21
C LEU A 98 7.89 9.18 -6.13
N VAL A 99 9.22 9.03 -6.16
CA VAL A 99 10.13 9.93 -6.85
C VAL A 99 11.24 9.09 -7.48
N PRO A 100 11.49 9.20 -8.80
CA PRO A 100 12.63 8.58 -9.45
C PRO A 100 13.95 9.13 -8.90
N ASP A 101 15.03 8.34 -8.95
CA ASP A 101 16.34 8.76 -8.42
C ASP A 101 16.85 10.07 -9.05
N LYS A 102 16.58 10.29 -10.35
CA LYS A 102 16.98 11.51 -11.07
C LYS A 102 16.37 12.80 -10.51
N ASP A 103 15.22 12.70 -9.85
CA ASP A 103 14.47 13.85 -9.34
C ASP A 103 14.74 14.06 -7.83
N LYS A 104 15.50 13.14 -7.18
CA LYS A 104 15.83 13.23 -5.74
C LYS A 104 16.65 14.47 -5.38
N LYS A 105 17.44 15.00 -6.31
CA LYS A 105 18.19 16.25 -6.11
C LYS A 105 17.30 17.49 -5.99
N ASP A 106 16.09 17.42 -6.57
CA ASP A 106 15.19 18.56 -6.64
C ASP A 106 14.20 18.57 -5.46
N ILE A 107 13.91 17.39 -4.87
CA ILE A 107 13.01 17.24 -3.71
C ILE A 107 13.66 17.61 -2.38
N PHE A 108 14.94 17.29 -2.15
CA PHE A 108 15.60 17.59 -0.87
C PHE A 108 16.28 18.95 -0.91
N VAL A 109 16.35 19.64 0.22
CA VAL A 109 17.22 20.81 0.34
C VAL A 109 18.69 20.38 0.24
N SER A 110 19.56 21.25 -0.29
CA SER A 110 20.96 20.91 -0.59
C SER A 110 21.73 20.32 0.60
N GLY A 111 21.52 20.88 1.80
CA GLY A 111 22.14 20.40 3.03
C GLY A 111 21.76 18.96 3.38
N VAL A 112 20.52 18.55 3.11
CA VAL A 112 20.04 17.18 3.32
C VAL A 112 20.48 16.27 2.18
N PHE A 113 20.37 16.72 0.93
CA PHE A 113 20.78 15.93 -0.23
C PHE A 113 22.26 15.54 -0.19
N ASN A 114 23.13 16.40 0.37
CA ASN A 114 24.55 16.08 0.51
C ASN A 114 24.85 15.03 1.60
N GLN A 115 23.87 14.68 2.44
CA GLN A 115 24.02 13.71 3.52
C GLN A 115 23.34 12.36 3.22
N ILE A 116 22.55 12.26 2.15
CA ILE A 116 21.87 11.00 1.80
C ILE A 116 22.76 10.11 0.94
N ASP A 117 22.71 8.81 1.19
CA ASP A 117 23.23 7.82 0.27
C ASP A 117 22.13 7.39 -0.72
N LEU A 118 22.31 7.73 -1.99
CA LEU A 118 21.35 7.37 -3.05
C LEU A 118 21.36 5.87 -3.38
N ASN A 119 22.45 5.16 -3.05
CA ASN A 119 22.60 3.73 -3.33
C ASN A 119 22.05 2.87 -2.20
N GLU A 120 22.02 3.35 -0.96
CA GLU A 120 21.57 2.60 0.22
C GLU A 120 20.20 1.91 0.03
N PRO A 121 19.14 2.55 -0.50
CA PRO A 121 17.87 1.87 -0.71
C PRO A 121 17.97 0.66 -1.65
N ARG A 122 18.85 0.74 -2.66
CA ARG A 122 19.10 -0.37 -3.58
C ARG A 122 19.87 -1.50 -2.90
N GLU A 123 20.86 -1.18 -2.08
CA GLU A 123 21.63 -2.18 -1.33
C GLU A 123 20.76 -2.92 -0.31
N ILE A 124 19.89 -2.19 0.41
CA ILE A 124 18.92 -2.78 1.34
C ILE A 124 17.97 -3.72 0.60
N PHE A 125 17.48 -3.31 -0.56
CA PHE A 125 16.61 -4.13 -1.41
C PHE A 125 17.30 -5.45 -1.82
N ASP A 126 18.51 -5.36 -2.39
CA ASP A 126 19.27 -6.54 -2.82
C ASP A 126 19.57 -7.49 -1.63
N ARG A 127 19.84 -6.92 -0.44
CA ARG A 127 20.16 -7.69 0.77
C ARG A 127 19.02 -8.61 1.22
N ILE A 128 17.77 -8.22 1.03
CA ILE A 128 16.60 -9.03 1.42
C ILE A 128 16.62 -10.39 0.72
N PHE A 129 17.01 -10.42 -0.56
CA PHE A 129 17.14 -11.64 -1.34
C PHE A 129 18.41 -12.42 -0.98
N LYS A 130 19.54 -11.73 -0.84
CA LYS A 130 20.85 -12.34 -0.54
C LYS A 130 20.89 -13.01 0.85
N PHE A 131 20.03 -12.59 1.77
CA PHE A 131 19.93 -13.18 3.11
C PHE A 131 19.48 -14.65 3.09
N ASN A 132 18.72 -15.06 2.08
CA ASN A 132 18.20 -16.43 1.97
C ASN A 132 18.89 -17.19 0.82
N PRO A 133 19.89 -18.04 1.10
CA PRO A 133 20.62 -18.77 0.08
C PRO A 133 19.79 -19.86 -0.62
N LEU A 134 18.58 -20.15 -0.14
CA LEU A 134 17.68 -21.14 -0.72
C LEU A 134 16.86 -20.61 -1.89
N LEU A 135 16.87 -19.29 -2.13
CA LEU A 135 16.16 -18.69 -3.26
C LEU A 135 16.83 -19.09 -4.58
N LYS A 136 16.00 -19.50 -5.55
CA LYS A 136 16.42 -19.87 -6.90
C LYS A 136 16.08 -18.76 -7.88
N TYR A 137 16.69 -18.78 -9.06
CA TYR A 137 16.51 -17.77 -10.11
C TYR A 137 16.52 -18.40 -11.51
N ASP A 138 16.39 -19.72 -11.59
CA ASP A 138 16.62 -20.49 -12.82
C ASP A 138 15.39 -20.47 -13.73
N ARG A 139 14.20 -20.22 -13.15
CA ARG A 139 12.93 -20.22 -13.86
C ARG A 139 12.11 -18.95 -13.62
N PRO A 140 11.19 -18.57 -14.53
CA PRO A 140 10.26 -17.47 -14.32
C PRO A 140 9.42 -17.60 -13.05
N GLU A 141 9.03 -18.82 -12.67
CA GLU A 141 8.28 -19.04 -11.43
C GLU A 141 9.11 -18.76 -10.17
N ASP A 142 10.43 -18.95 -10.24
CA ASP A 142 11.32 -18.62 -9.12
C ASP A 142 11.32 -17.10 -8.88
N HIS A 143 11.31 -16.28 -9.94
CA HIS A 143 11.20 -14.81 -9.84
C HIS A 143 9.89 -14.36 -9.20
N ILE A 144 8.78 -15.03 -9.51
CA ILE A 144 7.49 -14.79 -8.84
C ILE A 144 7.57 -15.19 -7.37
N GLN A 145 8.12 -16.37 -7.06
CA GLN A 145 8.24 -16.83 -5.68
C GLN A 145 9.14 -15.91 -4.86
N ASN A 146 10.22 -15.40 -5.45
CA ASN A 146 11.09 -14.40 -4.84
C ASN A 146 10.35 -13.07 -4.61
N SER A 147 9.47 -12.67 -5.54
CA SER A 147 8.63 -11.47 -5.38
C SER A 147 7.65 -11.61 -4.21
N LEU A 148 6.99 -12.77 -4.08
CA LEU A 148 6.13 -13.09 -2.93
C LEU A 148 6.93 -13.12 -1.63
N TYR A 149 8.13 -13.71 -1.63
CA TYR A 149 9.04 -13.72 -0.49
C TYR A 149 9.39 -12.28 -0.05
N PHE A 150 9.74 -11.42 -1.01
CA PHE A 150 10.03 -10.02 -0.73
C PHE A 150 8.83 -9.31 -0.10
N GLU A 151 7.61 -9.51 -0.62
CA GLU A 151 6.40 -8.91 -0.05
C GLU A 151 6.14 -9.38 1.37
N VAL A 152 6.27 -10.68 1.65
CA VAL A 152 6.12 -11.22 3.02
C VAL A 152 7.18 -10.64 3.97
N LYS A 153 8.41 -10.43 3.50
CA LYS A 153 9.51 -9.90 4.32
C LYS A 153 9.48 -8.39 4.52
N THR A 154 8.78 -7.65 3.66
CA THR A 154 8.78 -6.17 3.70
C THR A 154 7.36 -5.60 3.80
N PHE A 155 6.58 -5.76 2.74
CA PHE A 155 5.25 -5.18 2.59
C PHE A 155 4.27 -5.67 3.67
N LEU A 156 4.22 -6.98 3.93
CA LEU A 156 3.37 -7.57 4.96
C LEU A 156 3.73 -7.07 6.36
N ASN A 157 5.02 -7.02 6.69
CA ASN A 157 5.48 -6.46 7.96
C ASN A 157 5.00 -5.01 8.13
N GLY A 158 5.08 -4.23 7.05
CA GLY A 158 4.52 -2.89 7.02
C GLY A 158 3.01 -2.87 7.34
N LEU A 159 2.21 -3.72 6.69
CA LEU A 159 0.77 -3.78 6.94
C LEU A 159 0.44 -4.14 8.39
N LEU A 160 1.19 -5.06 9.00
CA LEU A 160 0.99 -5.48 10.39
C LEU A 160 1.27 -4.37 11.40
N ILE A 161 2.37 -3.63 11.23
CA ILE A 161 2.69 -2.49 12.10
C ILE A 161 1.60 -1.40 11.99
N MET A 162 1.12 -1.14 10.78
CA MET A 162 0.08 -0.15 10.53
C MET A 162 -1.26 -0.55 11.17
N GLY A 163 -1.68 -1.80 10.94
CA GLY A 163 -2.92 -2.34 11.52
C GLY A 163 -2.89 -2.35 13.05
N ASP A 164 -1.82 -2.88 13.63
CA ASP A 164 -1.62 -2.93 15.09
C ASP A 164 -1.67 -1.54 15.72
N LYS A 165 -0.86 -0.59 15.25
CA LYS A 165 -0.82 0.77 15.82
C LYS A 165 -2.15 1.50 15.72
N LEU A 166 -2.85 1.41 14.58
CA LEU A 166 -4.11 2.13 14.37
C LEU A 166 -5.32 1.47 15.05
N SER A 167 -5.30 0.14 15.19
CA SER A 167 -6.32 -0.58 15.96
C SER A 167 -6.15 -0.37 17.46
N MET A 168 -4.91 -0.46 17.96
CA MET A 168 -4.59 -0.22 19.36
C MET A 168 -4.80 1.24 19.78
N ALA A 169 -4.64 2.20 18.86
CA ALA A 169 -5.06 3.59 19.08
C ALA A 169 -6.56 3.73 19.46
N ASN A 170 -7.37 2.72 19.13
CA ASN A 170 -8.79 2.63 19.44
C ASN A 170 -9.12 1.52 20.45
N GLY A 171 -8.12 0.88 21.06
CA GLY A 171 -8.29 -0.23 22.00
C GLY A 171 -8.92 -1.48 21.37
N LEU A 172 -8.55 -1.79 20.13
CA LEU A 172 -9.00 -2.95 19.37
C LEU A 172 -7.82 -3.86 19.05
N GLU A 173 -7.88 -5.13 19.45
CA GLU A 173 -6.91 -6.16 19.09
C GLU A 173 -7.25 -6.77 17.73
N GLU A 174 -6.28 -6.80 16.81
CA GLU A 174 -6.40 -7.48 15.53
C GLU A 174 -5.80 -8.89 15.59
N ARG A 175 -6.45 -9.85 14.92
CA ARG A 175 -5.90 -11.19 14.68
C ARG A 175 -5.91 -11.51 13.20
N PHE A 176 -4.89 -12.26 12.78
CA PHE A 176 -4.61 -12.52 11.36
C PHE A 176 -4.60 -14.03 11.06
N PRO A 177 -5.77 -14.65 10.84
CA PRO A 177 -5.86 -16.10 10.62
C PRO A 177 -5.01 -16.62 9.45
N PHE A 178 -4.80 -15.80 8.40
CA PHE A 178 -3.93 -16.19 7.28
C PHE A 178 -2.46 -16.36 7.67
N LEU A 179 -2.03 -15.76 8.79
CA LEU A 179 -0.66 -15.80 9.28
C LEU A 179 -0.43 -16.88 10.34
N ASP A 180 -1.37 -17.81 10.49
CA ASP A 180 -1.11 -19.05 11.23
C ASP A 180 0.13 -19.76 10.66
N ASN A 181 1.00 -20.25 11.55
CA ASN A 181 2.30 -20.82 11.15
C ASN A 181 2.13 -22.02 10.21
N ASP A 182 1.14 -22.88 10.45
CA ASP A 182 0.92 -24.07 9.62
C ASP A 182 0.37 -23.69 8.26
N LEU A 183 -0.54 -22.71 8.21
CA LEU A 183 -1.05 -22.17 6.96
C LEU A 183 0.05 -21.47 6.15
N VAL A 184 0.90 -20.67 6.78
CA VAL A 184 2.06 -20.03 6.13
C VAL A 184 3.02 -21.10 5.59
N ASN A 185 3.35 -22.11 6.38
CA ASN A 185 4.22 -23.21 5.96
C ASN A 185 3.64 -24.01 4.79
N PHE A 186 2.33 -24.24 4.80
CA PHE A 186 1.63 -24.88 3.69
C PHE A 186 1.64 -24.02 2.43
N THR A 187 1.27 -22.75 2.54
CA THR A 187 1.15 -21.83 1.40
C THR A 187 2.49 -21.57 0.70
N GLN A 188 3.61 -21.60 1.42
CA GLN A 188 4.95 -21.50 0.83
C GLN A 188 5.31 -22.69 -0.08
N LYS A 189 4.68 -23.86 0.13
CA LYS A 189 4.90 -25.07 -0.68
C LYS A 189 3.99 -25.14 -1.90
N ILE A 190 2.94 -24.32 -1.97
CA ILE A 190 2.00 -24.32 -3.10
C ILE A 190 2.69 -23.79 -4.35
N PRO A 191 2.74 -24.57 -5.46
CA PRO A 191 3.30 -24.10 -6.72
C PRO A 191 2.59 -22.85 -7.25
N VAL A 192 3.36 -21.92 -7.83
CA VAL A 192 2.87 -20.61 -8.35
C VAL A 192 1.67 -20.75 -9.29
N LYS A 193 1.65 -21.78 -10.15
CA LYS A 193 0.54 -22.09 -11.09
C LYS A 193 -0.82 -22.29 -10.43
N HIS A 194 -0.88 -22.56 -9.11
CA HIS A 194 -2.13 -22.66 -8.36
C HIS A 194 -2.51 -21.33 -7.69
N LYS A 195 -1.55 -20.42 -7.51
CA LYS A 195 -1.79 -19.08 -6.95
C LYS A 195 -2.24 -18.10 -8.04
N LEU A 196 -1.58 -18.18 -9.20
CA LEU A 196 -1.70 -17.27 -10.33
C LEU A 196 -2.18 -18.00 -11.59
N GLY A 197 -3.06 -17.37 -12.37
CA GLY A 197 -3.80 -18.02 -13.47
C GLY A 197 -3.20 -17.82 -14.86
N ASN A 198 -2.86 -16.58 -15.24
CA ASN A 198 -2.36 -16.26 -16.58
C ASN A 198 -0.94 -15.73 -16.53
N LEU A 199 0.02 -16.64 -16.38
CA LEU A 199 1.44 -16.29 -16.31
C LEU A 199 2.01 -15.76 -17.64
N THR A 200 1.37 -16.04 -18.78
CA THR A 200 1.91 -15.77 -20.13
C THR A 200 1.54 -14.40 -20.72
N ASN A 201 0.74 -13.58 -20.05
CA ASN A 201 0.23 -12.34 -20.64
C ASN A 201 1.06 -11.12 -20.21
N LYS A 202 1.50 -10.32 -21.19
CA LYS A 202 2.21 -9.05 -20.96
C LYS A 202 1.28 -8.07 -20.23
N ILE A 203 1.62 -7.71 -19.00
CA ILE A 203 0.94 -6.63 -18.28
C ILE A 203 1.56 -5.29 -18.65
N GLU A 204 0.73 -4.34 -19.08
CA GLU A 204 1.10 -2.92 -19.24
C GLU A 204 1.40 -2.26 -17.89
N ARG A 205 2.10 -1.12 -17.88
CA ARG A 205 2.47 -0.45 -16.63
C ARG A 205 1.24 0.09 -15.87
N ILE A 206 0.68 -0.70 -14.96
CA ILE A 206 -0.34 -0.20 -14.02
C ILE A 206 0.31 0.81 -13.08
N ASN A 207 -0.19 2.04 -13.10
CA ASN A 207 0.16 3.11 -12.17
C ASN A 207 -0.74 3.03 -10.94
N GLU A 208 -0.17 2.74 -9.76
CA GLU A 208 -0.97 2.67 -8.52
C GLU A 208 -1.57 4.02 -8.11
N ASN A 209 -1.10 5.14 -8.66
CA ASN A 209 -1.77 6.42 -8.47
C ASN A 209 -3.16 6.42 -9.11
N GLU A 210 -3.38 5.77 -10.25
CA GLU A 210 -4.66 5.80 -10.96
C GLU A 210 -5.76 5.04 -10.21
N THR A 211 -6.78 5.77 -9.75
CA THR A 211 -7.96 5.18 -9.10
C THR A 211 -9.12 4.95 -10.07
N LYS A 212 -9.22 5.79 -11.11
CA LYS A 212 -10.38 5.87 -12.03
C LYS A 212 -10.31 4.90 -13.22
N ASN A 213 -9.12 4.57 -13.72
CA ASN A 213 -8.92 3.75 -14.93
C ASN A 213 -8.81 2.23 -14.70
N LYS A 214 -9.15 1.73 -13.50
CA LYS A 214 -9.29 0.27 -13.29
C LYS A 214 -10.42 -0.36 -14.13
N LYS A 215 -11.26 0.45 -14.80
CA LYS A 215 -12.36 -0.02 -15.65
C LYS A 215 -12.04 -0.15 -17.14
N THR A 216 -10.97 0.48 -17.68
CA THR A 216 -10.84 0.64 -19.14
C THR A 216 -9.44 0.40 -19.73
N LEU A 217 -8.38 0.30 -18.94
CA LEU A 217 -7.07 -0.17 -19.41
C LEU A 217 -6.97 -1.67 -19.17
N SER A 218 -7.33 -2.48 -20.17
CA SER A 218 -6.90 -3.89 -20.36
C SER A 218 -6.87 -4.81 -19.12
N TYR A 219 -7.73 -4.57 -18.12
CA TYR A 219 -8.12 -5.50 -17.04
C TYR A 219 -9.25 -6.44 -17.48
N GLU A 220 -9.46 -6.61 -18.78
CA GLU A 220 -10.34 -7.65 -19.29
C GLU A 220 -9.70 -9.02 -18.96
N LYS A 221 -10.16 -9.64 -17.85
CA LYS A 221 -9.89 -11.02 -17.37
C LYS A 221 -8.71 -11.31 -16.42
N TYR A 222 -8.24 -10.38 -15.59
CA TYR A 222 -7.29 -10.76 -14.52
C TYR A 222 -7.93 -10.71 -13.14
N ASP A 223 -8.84 -11.66 -12.92
CA ASP A 223 -9.24 -12.17 -11.60
C ASP A 223 -8.29 -13.29 -11.12
N ASP A 224 -7.04 -13.26 -11.59
CA ASP A 224 -6.22 -14.47 -11.68
C ASP A 224 -5.29 -14.69 -10.51
N GLY A 225 -5.39 -13.86 -9.47
CA GLY A 225 -4.71 -14.03 -8.19
C GLY A 225 -5.56 -14.76 -7.17
N LYS A 226 -4.89 -15.40 -6.21
CA LYS A 226 -5.52 -16.19 -5.14
C LYS A 226 -6.34 -17.40 -5.63
N ASN A 227 -6.02 -17.98 -6.80
CA ASN A 227 -6.87 -19.01 -7.41
C ASN A 227 -7.08 -20.23 -6.50
N VAL A 228 -6.02 -20.72 -5.85
CA VAL A 228 -6.13 -21.84 -4.90
C VAL A 228 -7.04 -21.49 -3.70
N LEU A 229 -6.97 -20.26 -3.19
CA LEU A 229 -7.81 -19.80 -2.10
C LEU A 229 -9.27 -19.66 -2.55
N ARG A 230 -9.51 -19.08 -3.73
CA ARG A 230 -10.86 -18.99 -4.32
C ARG A 230 -11.48 -20.36 -4.52
N GLN A 231 -10.70 -21.31 -5.02
CA GLN A 231 -11.14 -22.69 -5.20
C GLN A 231 -11.45 -23.36 -3.87
N ALA A 232 -10.61 -23.17 -2.84
CA ALA A 232 -10.86 -23.71 -1.50
C ALA A 232 -12.12 -23.14 -0.85
N MET A 233 -12.44 -21.86 -1.10
CA MET A 233 -13.61 -21.18 -0.53
C MET A 233 -14.89 -21.30 -1.38
N LYS A 234 -14.83 -22.02 -2.50
CA LYS A 234 -15.88 -22.01 -3.55
C LYS A 234 -17.26 -22.46 -3.05
N GLU A 235 -17.28 -23.35 -2.08
CA GLU A 235 -18.51 -23.92 -1.51
C GLU A 235 -19.03 -23.12 -0.30
N LEU A 236 -18.20 -22.22 0.27
CA LEU A 236 -18.51 -21.46 1.47
C LEU A 236 -18.98 -20.03 1.18
N ILE A 237 -18.55 -19.47 0.04
CA ILE A 237 -18.76 -18.07 -0.31
C ILE A 237 -19.61 -17.98 -1.60
N PRO A 238 -20.52 -16.99 -1.75
CA PRO A 238 -21.26 -16.81 -2.99
C PRO A 238 -20.36 -16.57 -4.20
N LYS A 239 -20.73 -17.11 -5.37
CA LYS A 239 -19.99 -16.94 -6.63
C LYS A 239 -19.75 -15.47 -7.00
N THR A 240 -20.66 -14.57 -6.62
CA THR A 240 -20.54 -13.12 -6.84
C THR A 240 -19.39 -12.50 -6.06
N ILE A 241 -19.06 -13.02 -4.88
CA ILE A 241 -17.92 -12.58 -4.07
C ILE A 241 -16.64 -13.30 -4.50
N ILE A 242 -16.72 -14.59 -4.81
CA ILE A 242 -15.56 -15.37 -5.30
C ILE A 242 -15.00 -14.80 -6.59
N ASN A 243 -15.83 -14.30 -7.50
CA ASN A 243 -15.41 -13.73 -8.77
C ASN A 243 -15.33 -12.18 -8.73
N ARG A 244 -15.40 -11.59 -7.53
CA ARG A 244 -15.38 -10.13 -7.38
C ARG A 244 -14.00 -9.61 -7.75
N GLN A 245 -14.00 -8.55 -8.56
CA GLN A 245 -12.77 -7.83 -8.89
C GLN A 245 -12.10 -7.27 -7.64
N LYS A 246 -10.77 -7.34 -7.60
CA LYS A 246 -9.98 -6.80 -6.48
C LYS A 246 -10.20 -5.31 -6.35
N GLN A 247 -10.65 -4.90 -5.16
CA GLN A 247 -10.81 -3.51 -4.77
C GLN A 247 -9.80 -3.18 -3.69
N GLY A 248 -9.07 -2.07 -3.85
CA GLY A 248 -8.14 -1.58 -2.84
C GLY A 248 -8.89 -0.92 -1.68
N PHE A 249 -8.27 -0.90 -0.50
CA PHE A 249 -8.81 -0.23 0.68
C PHE A 249 -8.39 1.24 0.74
N SER A 250 -8.59 1.95 -0.37
CA SER A 250 -8.18 3.35 -0.54
C SER A 250 -9.39 4.25 -0.78
N ALA A 251 -9.39 5.43 -0.18
CA ALA A 251 -10.33 6.48 -0.50
C ALA A 251 -10.02 7.14 -1.86
N PRO A 252 -10.95 7.94 -2.43
CA PRO A 252 -10.73 8.61 -3.71
C PRO A 252 -9.91 9.90 -3.52
N ASP A 253 -8.74 9.79 -2.89
CA ASP A 253 -7.87 10.91 -2.51
C ASP A 253 -7.41 11.73 -3.72
N GLU A 254 -7.27 11.11 -4.89
CA GLU A 254 -7.03 11.80 -6.16
C GLU A 254 -8.07 12.92 -6.39
N SER A 255 -9.36 12.59 -6.37
CA SER A 255 -10.40 13.60 -6.57
C SER A 255 -10.51 14.55 -5.38
N TRP A 256 -10.28 14.09 -4.16
CA TRP A 256 -10.40 14.94 -2.99
C TRP A 256 -9.30 16.00 -2.93
N TYR A 257 -8.06 15.67 -3.31
CA TYR A 257 -6.97 16.64 -3.38
C TYR A 257 -7.15 17.66 -4.52
N LEU A 258 -7.87 17.31 -5.58
CA LEU A 258 -8.31 18.25 -6.63
C LEU A 258 -9.45 19.17 -6.16
N GLY A 259 -10.40 18.61 -5.40
CA GLY A 259 -11.63 19.27 -4.99
C GLY A 259 -11.63 19.69 -3.52
N GLU A 260 -12.41 18.98 -2.72
CA GLU A 260 -12.82 19.37 -1.37
C GLU A 260 -11.64 19.56 -0.39
N ASN A 261 -10.55 18.81 -0.58
CA ASN A 261 -9.34 18.91 0.24
C ASN A 261 -8.25 19.80 -0.37
N ALA A 262 -8.42 20.35 -1.57
CA ALA A 262 -7.41 21.18 -2.21
C ALA A 262 -7.00 22.37 -1.33
N LYS A 263 -7.97 23.01 -0.67
CA LYS A 263 -7.70 24.09 0.29
C LYS A 263 -6.87 23.61 1.48
N TYR A 264 -7.20 22.45 2.06
CA TYR A 264 -6.46 21.89 3.19
C TYR A 264 -5.01 21.53 2.80
N VAL A 265 -4.82 20.90 1.64
CA VAL A 265 -3.48 20.56 1.11
C VAL A 265 -2.63 21.82 0.96
N LYS A 266 -3.16 22.87 0.32
CA LYS A 266 -2.45 24.15 0.15
C LYS A 266 -2.17 24.83 1.49
N GLU A 267 -3.16 24.86 2.40
CA GLU A 267 -2.99 25.44 3.73
C GLU A 267 -1.91 24.74 4.55
N LEU A 268 -1.76 23.43 4.40
CA LEU A 268 -0.79 22.66 5.18
C LEU A 268 0.61 22.71 4.58
N LEU A 269 0.72 22.66 3.24
CA LEU A 269 2.00 22.45 2.55
C LEU A 269 2.59 23.70 1.86
N LEU A 270 1.81 24.76 1.63
CA LEU A 270 2.25 25.95 0.89
C LEU A 270 2.30 27.23 1.73
N ARG A 271 2.12 27.14 3.06
CA ARG A 271 2.28 28.30 3.94
C ARG A 271 3.76 28.64 4.13
N ASN A 272 4.02 29.91 4.46
CA ASN A 272 5.34 30.30 4.94
C ASN A 272 5.63 29.57 6.26
N ASN A 273 6.84 29.02 6.41
CA ASN A 273 7.32 28.32 7.62
C ASN A 273 6.67 26.94 7.88
N THR A 274 6.48 26.11 6.85
CA THR A 274 6.17 24.67 7.01
C THR A 274 7.25 23.96 7.80
N ALA A 275 6.89 23.03 8.68
CA ALA A 275 7.85 22.33 9.52
C ALA A 275 8.83 21.46 8.70
N SER A 276 8.40 20.98 7.53
CA SER A 276 9.21 20.18 6.62
C SER A 276 10.21 20.98 5.77
N SER A 277 10.19 22.32 5.77
CA SER A 277 11.00 23.13 4.84
C SER A 277 12.51 23.01 5.05
N ASN A 278 12.94 22.53 6.22
CA ASN A 278 14.35 22.25 6.50
C ASN A 278 14.85 20.95 5.86
N TYR A 279 13.95 20.15 5.27
CA TYR A 279 14.26 18.83 4.72
C TYR A 279 13.84 18.70 3.25
N ILE A 280 12.63 19.16 2.93
CA ILE A 280 12.04 19.07 1.60
C ILE A 280 11.99 20.46 0.98
N ASN A 281 12.46 20.57 -0.26
CA ASN A 281 12.43 21.79 -1.07
C ASN A 281 10.98 22.27 -1.26
N PRO A 282 10.61 23.46 -0.74
CA PRO A 282 9.26 24.00 -0.87
C PRO A 282 8.83 24.23 -2.33
N ASP A 283 9.76 24.57 -3.22
CA ASP A 283 9.46 24.79 -4.64
C ASP A 283 9.08 23.48 -5.33
N TYR A 284 9.68 22.36 -4.92
CA TYR A 284 9.31 21.05 -5.41
C TYR A 284 7.91 20.65 -4.95
N ILE A 285 7.56 20.88 -3.68
CA ILE A 285 6.20 20.65 -3.16
C ILE A 285 5.19 21.49 -3.95
N LYS A 286 5.49 22.77 -4.18
CA LYS A 286 4.65 23.68 -4.96
C LYS A 286 4.43 23.18 -6.39
N LYS A 287 5.49 22.73 -7.06
CA LYS A 287 5.43 22.12 -8.39
C LYS A 287 4.50 20.89 -8.40
N ILE A 288 4.68 19.95 -7.47
CA ILE A 288 3.87 18.72 -7.42
C ILE A 288 2.38 19.03 -7.17
N ILE A 289 2.07 19.99 -6.28
CA ILE A 289 0.69 20.40 -6.01
C ILE A 289 0.08 21.10 -7.24
N ASP A 290 0.84 21.92 -7.95
CA ASP A 290 0.41 22.58 -9.18
C ASP A 290 0.16 21.58 -10.31
N GLU A 291 1.09 20.64 -10.53
CA GLU A 291 0.94 19.54 -11.48
C GLU A 291 -0.30 18.69 -11.18
N HIS A 292 -0.58 18.44 -9.90
CA HIS A 292 -1.76 17.72 -9.51
C HIS A 292 -3.05 18.49 -9.79
N ILE A 293 -3.15 19.71 -9.27
CA ILE A 293 -4.41 20.47 -9.27
C ILE A 293 -4.72 21.07 -10.65
N ASN A 294 -3.71 21.62 -11.32
CA ASN A 294 -3.90 22.39 -12.55
C ASN A 294 -3.59 21.57 -13.82
N ASN A 295 -2.58 20.69 -13.77
CA ASN A 295 -2.21 19.86 -14.93
C ASN A 295 -2.85 18.46 -14.89
N HIS A 296 -3.66 18.17 -13.87
CA HIS A 296 -4.36 16.90 -13.68
C HIS A 296 -3.45 15.67 -13.68
N ILE A 297 -2.19 15.81 -13.26
CA ILE A 297 -1.25 14.69 -13.10
C ILE A 297 -1.47 14.07 -11.71
N ASN A 298 -1.74 12.77 -11.67
CA ASN A 298 -2.06 12.13 -10.39
C ASN A 298 -0.83 11.88 -9.51
N HIS A 299 -0.65 12.74 -8.49
CA HIS A 299 0.41 12.68 -7.48
C HIS A 299 -0.12 12.30 -6.09
N ARG A 300 -1.28 11.63 -5.98
CA ARG A 300 -1.95 11.40 -4.69
C ARG A 300 -1.07 10.74 -3.63
N LEU A 301 -0.21 9.78 -4.00
CA LEU A 301 0.68 9.08 -3.06
C LEU A 301 1.83 9.98 -2.57
N LEU A 302 2.34 10.86 -3.45
CA LEU A 302 3.40 11.80 -3.10
C LEU A 302 2.86 12.95 -2.25
N ILE A 303 1.68 13.48 -2.59
CA ILE A 303 0.99 14.48 -1.77
C ILE A 303 0.69 13.92 -0.39
N TRP A 304 0.19 12.69 -0.28
CA TRP A 304 0.01 12.02 1.01
C TRP A 304 1.31 11.97 1.82
N SER A 305 2.43 11.57 1.19
CA SER A 305 3.74 11.54 1.84
C SER A 305 4.15 12.90 2.38
N PHE A 306 3.91 14.00 1.64
CA PHE A 306 4.17 15.35 2.12
C PHE A 306 3.27 15.75 3.29
N LEU A 307 1.95 15.48 3.20
CA LEU A 307 1.01 15.78 4.29
C LEU A 307 1.39 15.02 5.58
N SER A 308 1.74 13.74 5.45
CA SER A 308 2.18 12.89 6.55
C SER A 308 3.48 13.41 7.17
N PHE A 309 4.47 13.75 6.33
CA PHE A 309 5.76 14.25 6.81
C PHE A 309 5.66 15.61 7.49
N GLU A 310 4.86 16.54 6.95
CA GLU A 310 4.62 17.84 7.57
C GLU A 310 3.99 17.70 8.96
N TRP A 311 3.01 16.79 9.13
CA TRP A 311 2.45 16.50 10.45
C TRP A 311 3.47 15.82 11.37
N TRP A 312 4.28 14.90 10.84
CA TRP A 312 5.33 14.24 11.61
C TRP A 312 6.33 15.26 12.16
N CYS A 313 6.81 16.19 11.33
CA CYS A 313 7.69 17.27 11.78
C CYS A 313 7.00 18.15 12.84
N LYS A 314 5.72 18.50 12.65
CA LYS A 314 4.99 19.29 13.66
C LYS A 314 4.92 18.58 15.00
N ILE A 315 4.58 17.30 15.00
CA ILE A 315 4.35 16.52 16.21
C ILE A 315 5.69 16.21 16.91
N PHE A 316 6.64 15.63 16.18
CA PHE A 316 7.84 15.04 16.77
C PHE A 316 9.05 15.97 16.81
N LEU A 317 9.19 16.91 15.86
CA LEU A 317 10.29 17.87 15.87
C LEU A 317 9.91 19.18 16.56
N ASN A 318 8.68 19.65 16.33
CA ASN A 318 8.20 20.93 16.89
C ASN A 318 7.33 20.75 18.14
N SER A 319 7.20 19.53 18.67
CA SER A 319 6.45 19.22 19.90
C SER A 319 4.99 19.70 19.89
N ARG A 320 4.34 19.73 18.72
CA ARG A 320 2.94 20.12 18.59
C ARG A 320 2.06 19.05 19.21
N LYS A 321 1.25 19.44 20.20
CA LYS A 321 0.21 18.58 20.79
C LYS A 321 -0.92 18.32 19.80
N ILE A 322 -1.52 17.15 19.93
CA ILE A 322 -2.68 16.73 19.13
C ILE A 322 -3.90 16.79 20.03
N GLU A 323 -4.89 17.54 19.58
CA GLU A 323 -6.18 17.73 20.25
C GLU A 323 -7.20 16.66 19.85
#